data_AF-A0A376VSL0-F1
#
_entry.id   AF-A0A376VSL0-F1
#
_cell.length_a   1.000
_cell.length_b   1.000
_cell.length_c   1.000
_cell.angle_alpha   90.00
_cell.angle_beta   90.00
_cell.angle_gamma   90.00
#
_symmetry.space_group_name_H-M   'P 1'
#
loop_
_entity.id
_entity.type
_entity.pdbx_description
1 polymer ?
#
loop_
_entity_poly.entity_id
_entity_poly.type
_entity_poly.pdbx_seq_one_letter_code
_entity_poly.pdbx_strand_id
1 'polypeptide(L)'
;MLQQTIAEMVDSPQQQVFGEDKFKQLPAQCRSCNVLKACWGGCPKHRFMLDASGKPGLNYLCAGYQRYFRHLPPYLKAMADLLAHGRPASDIMQAHLMVVNK
;
A
#
# COMPACT_ATOMS: atom_id res chain seq x y z
N MET A 1 20.31 32.83 -3.69
CA MET A 1 20.64 31.55 -3.05
C MET A 1 19.40 31.03 -2.37
N LEU A 2 19.07 29.74 -2.56
CA LEU A 2 18.00 29.08 -1.80
C LEU A 2 18.34 29.19 -0.31
N GLN A 3 17.54 29.93 0.43
CA GLN A 3 17.83 30.35 1.80
C GLN A 3 17.34 29.33 2.84
N GLN A 4 17.06 28.09 2.41
CA GLN A 4 16.47 27.04 3.23
C GLN A 4 17.33 25.78 3.19
N THR A 5 17.49 25.17 4.34
CA THR A 5 18.03 23.82 4.52
C THR A 5 17.06 22.77 3.98
N ILE A 6 17.57 21.55 3.73
CA ILE A 6 16.73 20.42 3.31
C ILE A 6 15.67 20.09 4.38
N ALA A 7 16.02 20.17 5.66
CA ALA A 7 15.08 19.91 6.75
C ALA A 7 13.89 20.89 6.71
N GLU A 8 14.16 22.19 6.55
CA GLU A 8 13.11 23.20 6.44
C GLU A 8 12.21 23.00 5.21
N MET A 9 12.76 22.49 4.10
CA MET A 9 11.96 22.15 2.93
C MET A 9 11.08 20.91 3.15
N VAL A 10 11.57 19.91 3.89
CA VAL A 10 10.78 18.72 4.25
C VAL A 10 9.64 19.08 5.20
N ASP A 11 9.91 19.95 6.18
CA ASP A 11 8.93 20.40 7.17
C ASP A 11 8.03 21.55 6.67
N SER A 12 8.22 21.99 5.42
CA SER A 12 7.47 23.10 4.84
C SER A 12 5.96 22.81 4.75
N PRO A 13 5.10 23.85 4.83
CA PRO A 13 3.65 23.68 4.67
C PRO A 13 3.27 22.99 3.35
N GLN A 14 4.00 23.25 2.28
CA GLN A 14 3.77 22.65 0.96
C GLN A 14 3.96 21.12 0.99
N GLN A 15 5.02 20.64 1.68
CA GLN A 15 5.24 19.20 1.82
C GLN A 15 4.21 18.54 2.73
N GLN A 16 3.82 19.20 3.82
CA GLN A 16 2.78 18.70 4.70
C GLN A 16 1.45 18.54 3.95
N VAL A 17 1.02 19.57 3.21
CA VAL A 17 -0.20 19.52 2.38
C VAL A 17 -0.11 18.40 1.34
N PHE A 18 1.01 18.28 0.63
CA PHE A 18 1.22 17.18 -0.33
C PHE A 18 1.15 15.80 0.34
N GLY A 19 1.70 15.66 1.55
CA GLY A 19 1.64 14.44 2.34
C GLY A 19 0.21 14.08 2.74
N GLU A 20 -0.54 15.03 3.30
CA GLU A 20 -1.92 14.85 3.73
C GLU A 20 -2.87 14.53 2.56
N ASP A 21 -2.67 15.18 1.41
CA ASP A 21 -3.47 14.99 0.21
C ASP A 21 -3.43 13.55 -0.30
N LYS A 22 -2.31 12.83 -0.10
CA LYS A 22 -2.20 11.41 -0.48
C LYS A 22 -3.29 10.55 0.14
N PHE A 23 -3.76 10.89 1.34
CA PHE A 23 -4.87 10.22 2.01
C PHE A 23 -6.20 10.96 1.85
N LYS A 24 -6.21 12.29 2.05
CA LYS A 24 -7.43 13.11 1.97
C LYS A 24 -8.11 13.03 0.59
N GLN A 25 -7.35 12.84 -0.49
CA GLN A 25 -7.90 12.74 -1.84
C GLN A 25 -8.25 11.31 -2.27
N LEU A 26 -8.14 10.33 -1.37
CA LEU A 26 -8.56 8.96 -1.70
C LEU A 26 -10.09 8.88 -1.90
N PRO A 27 -10.56 8.25 -2.98
CA PRO A 27 -11.98 7.97 -3.19
C PRO A 27 -12.59 7.17 -2.03
N ALA A 28 -13.90 7.29 -1.84
CA ALA A 28 -14.63 6.53 -0.82
C ALA A 28 -14.40 5.02 -0.96
N GLN A 29 -14.36 4.51 -2.19
CA GLN A 29 -14.03 3.11 -2.50
C GLN A 29 -12.67 2.68 -1.95
N CYS A 30 -11.65 3.54 -2.02
CA CYS A 30 -10.33 3.25 -1.45
C CYS A 30 -10.39 3.24 0.09
N ARG A 31 -11.08 4.21 0.68
CA ARG A 31 -11.19 4.35 2.15
C ARG A 31 -11.90 3.16 2.81
N SER A 32 -12.84 2.52 2.11
CA SER A 32 -13.54 1.31 2.56
C SER A 32 -12.89 0.01 2.08
N CYS A 33 -11.75 0.05 1.40
CA CYS A 33 -11.14 -1.13 0.79
C CYS A 33 -10.40 -1.99 1.82
N ASN A 34 -10.65 -3.31 1.83
CA ASN A 34 -10.00 -4.27 2.74
C ASN A 34 -8.46 -4.32 2.62
N VAL A 35 -7.89 -3.86 1.49
CA VAL A 35 -6.43 -3.84 1.28
C VAL A 35 -5.83 -2.43 1.38
N LEU A 36 -6.58 -1.44 1.87
CA LEU A 36 -6.12 -0.04 1.96
C LEU A 36 -4.78 0.07 2.70
N LYS A 37 -4.60 -0.64 3.81
CA LYS A 37 -3.37 -0.57 4.61
C LYS A 37 -2.13 -1.10 3.88
N ALA A 38 -2.32 -1.93 2.84
CA ALA A 38 -1.23 -2.46 2.04
C ALA A 38 -0.87 -1.55 0.86
N CYS A 39 -1.85 -0.82 0.29
CA CYS A 39 -1.61 -0.04 -0.93
C CYS A 39 -1.68 1.48 -0.75
N TRP A 40 -2.45 2.00 0.21
CA TRP A 40 -2.76 3.42 0.42
C TRP A 40 -3.18 4.17 -0.86
N GLY A 41 -3.85 3.47 -1.79
CA GLY A 41 -4.25 4.01 -3.10
C GLY A 41 -3.09 4.18 -4.10
N GLY A 42 -1.92 3.62 -3.81
CA GLY A 42 -0.72 3.70 -4.65
C GLY A 42 -0.19 5.12 -4.85
N CYS A 43 0.74 5.29 -5.79
CA CYS A 43 1.32 6.59 -6.13
C CYS A 43 0.24 7.56 -6.67
N PRO A 44 0.12 8.79 -6.13
CA PRO A 44 -0.84 9.80 -6.61
C PRO A 44 -0.76 10.07 -8.11
N LYS A 45 0.45 10.06 -8.70
CA LYS A 45 0.68 10.24 -10.14
C LYS A 45 -0.12 9.25 -11.00
N HIS A 46 -0.40 8.06 -10.48
CA HIS A 46 -1.08 6.99 -11.21
C HIS A 46 -2.57 6.89 -10.88
N ARG A 47 -3.16 7.90 -10.20
CA ARG A 47 -4.56 7.91 -9.74
C ARG A 47 -5.52 8.57 -10.72
N PHE A 48 -5.56 8.06 -11.95
CA PHE A 48 -6.39 8.62 -13.04
C PHE A 48 -7.55 7.70 -13.47
N MET A 49 -7.70 6.53 -12.85
CA MET A 49 -8.83 5.64 -13.14
C MET A 49 -10.08 6.06 -12.38
N LEU A 50 -11.23 5.74 -12.95
CA LEU A 50 -12.54 5.97 -12.32
C LEU A 50 -12.84 4.90 -11.28
N ASP A 51 -13.53 5.29 -10.21
CA ASP A 51 -14.13 4.41 -9.23
C ASP A 51 -15.47 3.84 -9.70
N ALA A 52 -16.08 2.96 -8.90
CA ALA A 52 -17.36 2.32 -9.23
C ALA A 52 -18.53 3.32 -9.37
N SER A 53 -18.39 4.54 -8.85
CA SER A 53 -19.36 5.63 -9.00
C SER A 53 -19.03 6.57 -10.18
N GLY A 54 -17.99 6.28 -10.94
CA GLY A 54 -17.52 7.10 -12.06
C GLY A 54 -16.65 8.28 -11.64
N LYS A 55 -16.22 8.40 -10.38
CA LYS A 55 -15.35 9.49 -9.91
C LYS A 55 -13.88 9.14 -10.10
N PRO A 56 -13.00 10.07 -10.51
CA PRO A 56 -11.58 9.79 -10.67
C PRO A 56 -10.88 9.56 -9.32
N GLY A 57 -9.71 8.93 -9.35
CA GLY A 57 -8.81 8.82 -8.20
C GLY A 57 -8.38 7.39 -7.86
N LEU A 58 -8.84 6.39 -8.61
CA LEU A 58 -8.28 5.04 -8.49
C LEU A 58 -6.91 4.96 -9.17
N ASN A 59 -6.01 4.21 -8.52
CA ASN A 59 -4.75 3.85 -9.14
C ASN A 59 -4.97 2.98 -10.38
N TYR A 60 -4.20 3.19 -11.44
CA TYR A 60 -4.20 2.34 -12.65
C TYR A 60 -4.12 0.83 -12.34
N LEU A 61 -3.34 0.45 -11.31
CA LEU A 61 -3.16 -0.94 -10.90
C LEU A 61 -4.13 -1.41 -9.82
N CYS A 62 -5.20 -0.65 -9.52
CA CYS A 62 -6.09 -0.94 -8.39
C CYS A 62 -6.61 -2.39 -8.38
N ALA A 63 -7.09 -2.90 -9.52
CA ALA A 63 -7.58 -4.28 -9.63
C ALA A 63 -6.48 -5.32 -9.35
N GLY A 64 -5.28 -5.09 -9.87
CA GLY A 64 -4.10 -5.93 -9.61
C GLY A 64 -3.70 -5.91 -8.14
N TYR A 65 -3.67 -4.73 -7.51
CA TYR A 65 -3.40 -4.58 -6.08
C TYR A 65 -4.42 -5.33 -5.22
N GLN A 66 -5.71 -5.25 -5.55
CA GLN A 66 -6.72 -6.01 -4.82
C GLN A 66 -6.46 -7.52 -4.89
N ARG A 67 -6.16 -8.05 -6.08
CA ARG A 67 -5.85 -9.47 -6.24
C ARG A 67 -4.58 -9.87 -5.48
N TYR A 68 -3.52 -9.09 -5.65
CA TYR A 68 -2.20 -9.37 -5.07
C TYR A 68 -2.23 -9.31 -3.54
N PHE A 69 -2.71 -8.21 -2.95
CA PHE A 69 -2.69 -8.02 -1.51
C PHE A 69 -3.72 -8.86 -0.74
N ARG A 70 -4.73 -9.44 -1.41
CA ARG A 70 -5.59 -10.48 -0.80
C ARG A 70 -4.92 -11.86 -0.78
N HIS A 71 -4.01 -12.12 -1.71
CA HIS A 71 -3.35 -13.42 -1.83
C HIS A 71 -2.10 -13.55 -0.94
N LEU A 72 -1.32 -12.48 -0.81
CA LEU A 72 -0.05 -12.46 -0.07
C LEU A 72 -0.08 -12.80 1.43
N PRO A 73 -1.08 -12.41 2.24
CA PRO A 73 -0.98 -12.46 3.70
C PRO A 73 -0.51 -13.79 4.30
N PRO A 74 -1.03 -14.98 3.91
CA PRO A 74 -0.56 -16.25 4.46
C PRO A 74 0.93 -16.50 4.18
N TYR A 75 1.42 -16.13 3.01
CA TYR A 75 2.82 -16.32 2.62
C TYR A 75 3.75 -15.37 3.37
N LEU A 76 3.37 -14.09 3.49
CA LEU A 76 4.14 -13.11 4.25
C LEU A 76 4.18 -13.47 5.74
N LYS A 77 3.09 -14.00 6.28
CA LYS A 77 3.06 -14.50 7.67
C LYS A 77 4.02 -15.68 7.85
N ALA A 78 4.01 -16.66 6.94
CA ALA A 78 4.94 -17.78 7.00
C ALA A 78 6.41 -17.34 6.91
N MET A 79 6.74 -16.40 6.01
CA MET A 79 8.08 -15.82 5.95
C MET A 79 8.47 -15.11 7.24
N ALA A 80 7.57 -14.31 7.80
CA ALA A 80 7.81 -13.62 9.07
C ALA A 80 8.02 -14.61 10.23
N ASP A 81 7.26 -15.70 10.27
CA ASP A 81 7.41 -16.74 11.29
C ASP A 81 8.75 -17.47 11.17
N LEU A 82 9.20 -17.80 9.96
CA LEU A 82 10.53 -18.38 9.74
C LEU A 82 11.63 -17.47 10.30
N LEU A 83 11.59 -16.19 9.94
CA LEU A 83 12.57 -15.21 10.41
C LEU A 83 12.55 -15.07 11.94
N ALA A 84 11.36 -15.05 12.55
CA ALA A 84 11.20 -14.99 14.01
C ALA A 84 11.81 -16.20 14.73
N HIS A 85 11.95 -17.35 14.05
CA HIS A 85 12.58 -18.57 14.56
C HIS A 85 14.04 -18.73 14.09
N GLY A 86 14.67 -17.68 13.55
CA GLY A 86 16.06 -17.74 13.09
C GLY A 86 16.27 -18.58 11.82
N ARG A 87 15.20 -18.86 11.08
CA ARG A 87 15.23 -19.58 9.81
C ARG A 87 15.22 -18.60 8.64
N PRO A 88 15.88 -18.90 7.52
CA PRO A 88 15.79 -18.05 6.34
C PRO A 88 14.38 -18.09 5.76
N ALA A 89 13.87 -16.94 5.31
CA ALA A 89 12.54 -16.83 4.69
C ALA A 89 12.38 -17.73 3.45
N SER A 90 13.49 -18.09 2.78
CA SER A 90 13.52 -19.01 1.64
C SER A 90 13.01 -20.42 1.97
N ASP A 91 12.99 -20.81 3.24
CA ASP A 91 12.47 -22.11 3.67
C ASP A 91 10.97 -22.26 3.37
N ILE A 92 10.25 -21.16 3.11
CA ILE A 92 8.87 -21.20 2.62
C ILE A 92 8.73 -22.03 1.33
N MET A 93 9.79 -22.10 0.50
CA MET A 93 9.79 -22.87 -0.74
C MET A 93 9.68 -24.39 -0.49
N GLN A 94 9.99 -24.84 0.72
CA GLN A 94 9.87 -26.24 1.15
C GLN A 94 8.62 -26.47 2.01
N ALA A 95 7.86 -25.41 2.32
CA ALA A 95 6.70 -25.46 3.18
C ALA A 95 5.41 -25.70 2.38
N HIS A 96 4.55 -26.60 2.86
CA HIS A 96 3.19 -26.73 2.35
C HIS A 96 2.25 -25.90 3.23
N LEU A 97 1.82 -24.73 2.74
CA LEU A 97 0.91 -23.85 3.48
C LEU A 97 -0.52 -24.36 3.36
N MET A 98 -1.11 -24.81 4.46
CA MET A 98 -2.55 -25.05 4.55
C MET A 98 -3.27 -23.74 4.85
N VAL A 99 -3.81 -23.10 3.81
CA VAL A 99 -4.62 -21.88 3.94
C VAL A 99 -6.05 -22.30 4.23
N VAL A 100 -6.44 -22.23 5.51
CA VAL A 100 -7.84 -22.44 5.92
C VAL A 100 -8.56 -21.10 5.79
N ASN A 101 -9.49 -21.00 4.84
CA ASN A 101 -10.40 -19.85 4.77
C ASN A 101 -11.31 -19.90 6.00
N LYS A 102 -11.25 -18.87 6.83
CA LYS A 102 -12.24 -18.63 7.89
C LYS A 102 -13.54 -18.11 7.30
#